data_AF-A0A401PF91-F1
#
_entry.id   AF-A0A401PF91-F1
#
_cell.length_a   1.000
_cell.length_b   1.000
_cell.length_c   1.000
_cell.angle_alpha   90.00
_cell.angle_beta   90.00
_cell.angle_gamma   90.00
#
_symmetry.space_group_name_H-M   'P 1'
#
loop_
_entity.id
_entity.type
_entity.pdbx_description
1 polymer ?
#
loop_
_entity_poly.entity_id
_entity_poly.type
_entity_poly.pdbx_seq_one_letter_code
_entity_poly.pdbx_strand_id
1 'polypeptide(L)'
;EVSLHLVFYSNCLTYRRIYLPPSSPEDLIAPGLFKGTYGSHGLEIVMLSFHGTHIKVTKITGDPNVPAGQLTLHIDVTRPVQLPDIEHLRSFDKLSRIVLEIHQQVQCDQQNQEHWPENPQGNVDSLQPTCNGDHGAKADGMSTKPETGGAEGATAGGSPAPPMPGQPFVLPVGVMARNEVYPRKCRACFYGTGLIAGHGFTSPERTPGLFVLFDERCFGFIWLDLKSFSLYSRIEDSLRSAQAPFTEAFELMLKSMQSWTS
;
A
#
# COMPACT_ATOMS: atom_id res chain seq x y z
N GLU A 1 -28.24 11.49 11.98
CA GLU A 1 -28.54 10.05 12.13
C GLU A 1 -27.48 9.24 12.87
N VAL A 2 -26.19 9.33 12.51
CA VAL A 2 -25.11 8.51 13.14
C VAL A 2 -25.02 8.69 14.66
N SER A 3 -25.16 9.91 15.19
CA SER A 3 -25.12 10.16 16.64
C SER A 3 -26.29 9.54 17.41
N LEU A 4 -27.48 9.43 16.82
CA LEU A 4 -28.60 8.74 17.45
C LEU A 4 -28.41 7.22 17.42
N HIS A 5 -27.81 6.70 16.35
CA HIS A 5 -27.51 5.27 16.22
C HIS A 5 -26.56 4.76 17.30
N LEU A 6 -25.47 5.50 17.58
CA LEU A 6 -24.53 5.15 18.66
C LEU A 6 -25.17 5.25 20.06
N VAL A 7 -26.11 6.18 20.26
CA VAL A 7 -26.83 6.35 21.54
C VAL A 7 -27.73 5.15 21.84
N PHE A 8 -28.31 4.49 20.84
CA PHE A 8 -29.15 3.29 21.05
C PHE A 8 -28.38 2.15 21.73
N TYR A 9 -27.07 2.05 21.53
CA TYR A 9 -26.27 1.03 22.19
C TYR A 9 -26.10 1.28 23.69
N SER A 10 -26.36 2.49 24.21
CA SER A 10 -26.27 2.83 25.65
C SER A 10 -24.99 2.30 26.34
N ASN A 11 -23.86 2.33 25.62
CA ASN A 11 -22.57 1.73 26.01
C ASN A 11 -22.54 0.20 26.23
N CYS A 12 -23.58 -0.53 25.85
CA CYS A 12 -23.58 -1.99 25.70
C CYS A 12 -22.91 -2.38 24.38
N LEU A 13 -21.58 -2.37 24.36
CA LEU A 13 -20.76 -2.58 23.17
C LEU A 13 -20.06 -3.94 23.19
N THR A 14 -19.97 -4.58 22.02
CA THR A 14 -19.09 -5.74 21.80
C THR A 14 -17.82 -5.25 21.11
N TYR A 15 -16.67 -5.57 21.67
CA TYR A 15 -15.37 -5.23 21.10
C TYR A 15 -14.77 -6.44 20.41
N ARG A 16 -14.16 -6.21 19.25
CA ARG A 16 -13.37 -7.21 18.52
C ARG A 16 -11.93 -6.75 18.46
N ARG A 17 -11.00 -7.69 18.59
CA ARG A 17 -9.58 -7.38 18.62
C ARG A 17 -9.10 -6.90 17.25
N ILE A 18 -8.34 -5.80 17.26
CA ILE A 18 -7.57 -5.32 16.12
C ILE A 18 -6.11 -5.13 16.52
N TYR A 19 -5.23 -5.09 15.53
CA TYR A 19 -3.79 -4.99 15.64
C TYR A 19 -3.26 -3.86 14.77
N LEU A 20 -2.14 -3.27 15.18
CA LEU A 20 -1.34 -2.42 14.33
C LEU A 20 -0.62 -3.27 13.27
N PRO A 21 -0.40 -2.70 12.09
CA PRO A 21 0.35 -3.36 11.02
C PRO A 21 1.81 -3.58 11.41
N PRO A 22 2.43 -4.68 10.96
CA PRO A 22 3.87 -4.86 11.07
C PRO A 22 4.59 -3.79 10.25
N SER A 23 5.76 -3.36 10.71
CA SER A 23 6.60 -2.37 10.02
C SER A 23 7.82 -3.03 9.39
N SER A 24 8.21 -2.57 8.20
CA SER A 24 9.45 -2.93 7.53
C SER A 24 10.34 -1.69 7.30
N PRO A 25 11.68 -1.82 7.35
CA PRO A 25 12.59 -0.74 6.95
C PRO A 25 12.46 -0.32 5.47
N GLU A 26 11.88 -1.19 4.63
CA GLU A 26 11.66 -0.94 3.20
C GLU A 26 10.37 -0.17 2.91
N ASP A 27 9.52 0.03 3.92
CA ASP A 27 8.24 0.70 3.75
C ASP A 27 8.44 2.17 3.36
N LEU A 28 7.65 2.65 2.40
CA LEU A 28 7.71 4.04 1.91
C LEU A 28 7.45 5.09 3.01
N ILE A 29 6.69 4.70 4.03
CA ILE A 29 6.41 5.42 5.28
C ILE A 29 6.11 4.40 6.37
N ALA A 30 6.27 4.76 7.64
CA ALA A 30 5.87 3.86 8.72
C ALA A 30 4.37 3.49 8.61
N PRO A 31 3.97 2.21 8.65
CA PRO A 31 2.56 1.87 8.66
C PRO A 31 1.90 2.26 9.99
N GLY A 32 0.57 2.26 10.05
CA GLY A 32 -0.16 2.62 11.26
C GLY A 32 -1.47 3.37 11.02
N LEU A 33 -1.91 4.11 12.03
CA LEU A 33 -3.20 4.80 12.03
C LEU A 33 -3.08 6.25 11.54
N PHE A 34 -4.06 6.65 10.74
CA PHE A 34 -4.17 7.98 10.19
C PHE A 34 -5.60 8.50 10.33
N LYS A 35 -5.72 9.80 10.53
CA LYS A 35 -6.98 10.54 10.47
C LYS A 35 -7.14 11.11 9.07
N GLY A 36 -8.21 10.73 8.38
CA GLY A 36 -8.51 11.10 7.00
C GLY A 36 -9.77 11.95 6.87
N THR A 37 -9.83 12.83 5.88
CA THR A 37 -11.07 13.56 5.53
C THR A 37 -11.95 12.79 4.54
N TYR A 38 -13.24 12.62 4.85
CA TYR A 38 -14.22 11.90 4.03
C TYR A 38 -15.44 12.78 3.69
N GLY A 39 -15.22 13.90 2.99
CA GLY A 39 -16.31 14.74 2.47
C GLY A 39 -17.29 15.19 3.56
N SER A 40 -18.58 14.95 3.36
CA SER A 40 -19.66 15.27 4.32
C SER A 40 -19.64 14.41 5.59
N HIS A 41 -19.06 13.20 5.53
CA HIS A 41 -19.07 12.24 6.65
C HIS A 41 -18.14 12.64 7.80
N GLY A 42 -17.20 13.56 7.56
CA GLY A 42 -16.31 14.02 8.62
C GLY A 42 -14.91 13.49 8.48
N LEU A 43 -14.38 13.11 9.64
CA LEU A 43 -13.06 12.57 9.81
C LEU A 43 -13.21 11.10 10.13
N GLU A 44 -12.46 10.26 9.44
CA GLU A 44 -12.42 8.82 9.71
C GLU A 44 -11.00 8.41 10.10
N ILE A 45 -10.90 7.37 10.92
CA ILE A 45 -9.64 6.71 11.23
C ILE A 45 -9.45 5.59 10.21
N VAL A 46 -8.28 5.58 9.59
CA VAL A 46 -7.86 4.53 8.67
C VAL A 46 -6.54 3.93 9.12
N MET A 47 -6.30 2.69 8.73
CA MET A 47 -5.07 1.97 8.98
C MET A 47 -4.35 1.71 7.66
N LEU A 48 -3.16 2.26 7.52
CA LEU A 48 -2.26 2.03 6.39
C LEU A 48 -1.33 0.86 6.70
N SER A 49 -1.28 -0.11 5.80
CA SER A 49 -0.45 -1.31 5.91
C SER A 49 0.19 -1.66 4.56
N PHE A 50 1.35 -2.33 4.59
CA PHE A 50 2.08 -2.75 3.40
C PHE A 50 1.90 -4.25 3.15
N HIS A 51 1.71 -4.61 1.88
CA HIS A 51 1.39 -5.96 1.41
C HIS A 51 2.21 -6.24 0.14
N GLY A 52 3.49 -6.56 0.32
CA GLY A 52 4.44 -6.63 -0.79
C GLY A 52 4.55 -5.28 -1.49
N THR A 53 4.23 -5.22 -2.78
CA THR A 53 4.25 -3.99 -3.59
C THR A 53 2.97 -3.15 -3.48
N HIS A 54 2.11 -3.41 -2.51
CA HIS A 54 0.84 -2.72 -2.36
C HIS A 54 0.70 -2.05 -1.02
N ILE A 55 0.18 -0.83 -1.01
CA ILE A 55 -0.30 -0.17 0.21
C ILE A 55 -1.82 -0.39 0.30
N LYS A 56 -2.27 -0.89 1.44
CA LYS A 56 -3.68 -1.08 1.76
C LYS A 56 -4.10 -0.16 2.89
N VAL A 57 -5.16 0.61 2.66
CA VAL A 57 -5.74 1.52 3.65
C VAL A 57 -7.11 1.01 4.03
N THR A 58 -7.24 0.50 5.25
CA THR A 58 -8.47 -0.10 5.80
C THR A 58 -9.17 0.88 6.73
N LYS A 59 -10.49 1.01 6.62
CA LYS A 59 -11.29 1.84 7.52
C LYS A 59 -11.35 1.23 8.92
N ILE A 60 -10.90 1.97 9.93
CA ILE A 60 -11.07 1.60 11.35
C ILE A 60 -12.39 2.16 11.87
N THR A 61 -12.68 3.41 11.54
CA THR A 61 -14.04 3.95 11.57
C THR A 61 -14.55 4.08 10.14
N GLY A 62 -15.86 4.12 9.96
CA GLY A 62 -16.44 4.30 8.64
C GLY A 62 -17.80 4.95 8.69
N ASP A 63 -18.39 5.05 7.52
CA ASP A 63 -19.63 5.76 7.28
C ASP A 63 -20.65 4.83 6.60
N PRO A 64 -21.93 5.25 6.45
CA PRO A 64 -22.95 4.41 5.83
C PRO A 64 -22.66 4.01 4.37
N ASN A 65 -21.76 4.70 3.67
CA ASN A 65 -21.42 4.37 2.30
C ASN A 65 -20.28 3.35 2.28
N VAL A 66 -19.18 3.60 3.00
CA VAL A 66 -18.07 2.65 3.15
C VAL A 66 -17.85 2.39 4.63
N PRO A 67 -18.33 1.24 5.16
CA PRO A 67 -18.32 0.95 6.58
C PRO A 67 -16.93 0.63 7.11
N ALA A 68 -16.81 0.62 8.44
CA ALA A 68 -15.60 0.17 9.13
C ALA A 68 -15.26 -1.28 8.73
N GLY A 69 -13.97 -1.58 8.64
CA GLY A 69 -13.43 -2.87 8.19
C GLY A 69 -13.18 -2.97 6.69
N GLN A 70 -13.77 -2.10 5.87
CA GLN A 70 -13.59 -2.16 4.42
C GLN A 70 -12.25 -1.54 3.96
N LEU A 71 -11.69 -2.11 2.88
CA LEU A 71 -10.48 -1.61 2.23
C LEU A 71 -10.81 -0.38 1.39
N THR A 72 -10.62 0.81 1.95
CA THR A 72 -11.00 2.09 1.31
C THR A 72 -10.02 2.52 0.23
N LEU A 73 -8.71 2.29 0.37
CA LEU A 73 -7.73 2.59 -0.68
C LEU A 73 -6.81 1.39 -0.92
N HIS A 74 -6.45 1.17 -2.18
CA HIS A 74 -5.45 0.19 -2.61
C HIS A 74 -4.51 0.84 -3.60
N ILE A 75 -3.23 0.92 -3.25
CA ILE A 75 -2.21 1.64 -4.02
C ILE A 75 -1.19 0.63 -4.52
N ASP A 76 -0.85 0.72 -5.81
CA ASP A 76 0.19 -0.10 -6.43
C ASP A 76 1.48 0.72 -6.52
N VAL A 77 2.48 0.37 -5.69
CA VAL A 77 3.75 1.11 -5.64
C VAL A 77 4.64 0.85 -6.86
N THR A 78 4.31 -0.15 -7.68
CA THR A 78 5.00 -0.42 -8.95
C THR A 78 4.54 0.51 -10.07
N ARG A 79 3.49 1.31 -9.84
CA ARG A 79 2.89 2.24 -10.80
C ARG A 79 3.10 3.69 -10.35
N PRO A 80 4.34 4.20 -10.34
CA PRO A 80 4.60 5.59 -10.00
C PRO A 80 3.95 6.51 -11.04
N VAL A 81 3.33 7.59 -10.57
CA VAL A 81 2.74 8.61 -11.42
C VAL A 81 3.70 9.80 -11.48
N GLN A 82 4.21 10.07 -12.67
CA GLN A 82 5.01 11.27 -12.91
C GLN A 82 4.07 12.47 -13.00
N LEU A 83 4.16 13.38 -12.03
CA LEU A 83 3.36 14.60 -12.08
C LEU A 83 3.92 15.54 -13.14
N PRO A 84 3.04 16.23 -13.90
CA PRO A 84 3.48 17.31 -14.76
C PRO A 84 3.93 18.51 -13.90
N ASP A 85 4.48 19.54 -14.54
CA ASP A 85 4.80 20.79 -13.84
C ASP A 85 3.57 21.42 -13.15
N ILE A 86 3.84 22.38 -12.25
CA ILE A 86 2.82 22.97 -11.39
C ILE A 86 1.70 23.69 -12.17
N GLU A 87 1.99 24.25 -13.34
CA GLU A 87 0.99 24.92 -14.17
C GLU A 87 0.03 23.92 -14.78
N HIS A 88 0.57 22.82 -15.28
CA HIS A 88 -0.19 21.72 -15.86
C HIS A 88 -0.92 20.87 -14.83
N LEU A 89 -0.37 20.72 -13.62
CA LEU A 89 -1.01 20.01 -12.51
C LEU A 89 -2.33 20.67 -12.07
N ARG A 90 -2.48 21.98 -12.32
CA ARG A 90 -3.77 22.69 -12.09
C ARG A 90 -4.89 22.21 -13.01
N SER A 91 -4.58 21.55 -14.13
CA SER A 91 -5.59 21.02 -15.05
C SER A 91 -6.04 19.63 -14.59
N PHE A 92 -7.30 19.52 -14.16
CA PHE A 92 -7.89 18.24 -13.79
C PHE A 92 -7.87 17.24 -14.97
N ASP A 93 -8.16 17.70 -16.19
CA ASP A 93 -8.19 16.84 -17.37
C ASP A 93 -6.80 16.25 -17.69
N LYS A 94 -5.72 17.02 -17.52
CA LYS A 94 -4.36 16.51 -17.70
C LYS A 94 -4.03 15.43 -16.67
N LEU A 95 -4.33 15.69 -15.39
CA LEU A 95 -4.10 14.69 -14.34
C LEU A 95 -4.94 13.43 -14.57
N SER A 96 -6.22 13.60 -14.89
CA SER A 96 -7.15 12.50 -15.13
C SER A 96 -6.68 11.60 -16.28
N ARG A 97 -6.18 12.19 -17.39
CA ARG A 97 -5.64 11.41 -18.51
C ARG A 97 -4.48 10.51 -18.09
N ILE A 98 -3.49 11.06 -17.39
CA ILE A 98 -2.31 10.31 -16.92
C ILE A 98 -2.73 9.11 -16.05
N VAL A 99 -3.62 9.36 -15.09
CA VAL A 99 -4.05 8.31 -14.15
C VAL A 99 -4.92 7.26 -14.85
N LEU A 100 -5.78 7.66 -15.78
CA LEU A 100 -6.63 6.73 -16.55
C LEU A 100 -5.83 5.89 -17.57
N GLU A 101 -4.76 6.43 -18.15
CA GLU A 101 -3.83 5.66 -18.99
C GLU A 101 -3.18 4.52 -18.18
N ILE A 102 -2.71 4.81 -16.96
CA ILE A 102 -2.17 3.79 -16.05
C ILE A 102 -3.26 2.80 -15.64
N HIS A 103 -4.48 3.27 -15.35
CA HIS A 103 -5.62 2.41 -15.01
C HIS A 103 -5.91 1.39 -16.11
N GLN A 104 -5.93 1.81 -17.38
CA GLN A 104 -6.12 0.93 -18.53
C GLN A 104 -5.00 -0.10 -18.64
N GLN A 105 -3.73 0.31 -18.49
CA GLN A 105 -2.60 -0.62 -18.50
C GLN A 105 -2.72 -1.69 -17.40
N VAL A 106 -3.09 -1.28 -16.18
CA VAL A 106 -3.28 -2.21 -15.05
C VAL A 106 -4.40 -3.21 -15.33
N GLN A 107 -5.50 -2.78 -15.96
CA GLN A 107 -6.58 -3.68 -16.36
C GLN A 107 -6.13 -4.69 -17.42
N CYS A 108 -5.38 -4.25 -18.44
CA CYS A 108 -4.83 -5.14 -19.46
C CYS A 108 -3.86 -6.18 -18.85
N ASP A 109 -2.97 -5.75 -17.94
CA ASP A 109 -1.99 -6.63 -17.31
C ASP A 109 -2.67 -7.72 -16.46
N GLN A 110 -3.75 -7.38 -15.75
CA GLN A 110 -4.54 -8.34 -14.97
C GLN A 110 -5.25 -9.36 -15.87
N GLN A 111 -5.88 -8.90 -16.94
CA GLN A 111 -6.59 -9.78 -17.87
C GLN A 111 -5.66 -10.75 -18.60
N ASN A 112 -4.43 -10.32 -18.91
CA ASN A 112 -3.44 -11.16 -19.58
C ASN A 112 -2.81 -12.21 -18.64
N GLN A 113 -2.71 -11.92 -17.34
CA GLN A 113 -2.31 -12.92 -16.33
C GLN A 113 -3.37 -14.02 -16.14
N GLU A 114 -4.65 -13.67 -16.26
CA GLU A 114 -5.74 -14.66 -16.18
C GLU A 114 -5.86 -15.53 -17.45
N HIS A 115 -5.29 -15.12 -18.58
CA HIS A 115 -5.44 -15.79 -19.88
C HIS A 115 -4.23 -16.65 -20.32
N TRP A 116 -3.19 -16.82 -19.50
CA TRP A 116 -2.06 -17.71 -19.86
C TRP A 116 -2.48 -19.19 -19.69
N PRO A 117 -2.66 -19.99 -20.77
CA PRO A 117 -3.06 -21.38 -20.62
C PRO A 117 -1.88 -22.21 -20.11
N GLU A 118 -2.16 -23.11 -19.15
CA GLU A 118 -1.25 -24.18 -18.77
C GLU A 118 -0.82 -24.97 -20.01
N ASN A 119 0.49 -25.20 -20.11
CA ASN A 119 1.23 -25.96 -21.11
C ASN A 119 0.47 -27.20 -21.65
N PRO A 120 0.44 -27.46 -22.97
CA PRO A 120 0.21 -28.81 -23.48
C PRO A 120 1.53 -29.59 -23.41
N GLN A 121 1.79 -30.24 -22.28
CA GLN A 121 2.85 -31.25 -22.18
C GLN A 121 2.38 -32.52 -22.92
N GLY A 122 3.10 -32.94 -23.96
CA GLY A 122 2.76 -34.21 -24.61
C GLY A 122 3.66 -34.60 -25.78
N ASN A 123 4.98 -34.69 -25.59
CA ASN A 123 5.75 -35.86 -26.06
C ASN A 123 7.20 -35.80 -25.55
N VAL A 124 7.55 -36.68 -24.61
CA VAL A 124 8.96 -37.06 -24.41
C VAL A 124 8.97 -38.57 -24.31
N ASP A 125 9.23 -39.21 -25.45
CA ASP A 125 9.41 -40.64 -25.55
C ASP A 125 10.91 -40.95 -25.41
N SER A 126 11.23 -41.75 -24.39
CA SER A 126 12.25 -42.81 -24.40
C SER A 126 13.78 -42.52 -24.31
N LEU A 127 14.34 -43.01 -23.18
CA LEU A 127 15.59 -43.81 -23.00
C LEU A 127 16.99 -43.12 -22.82
N GLN A 128 17.39 -42.97 -21.53
CA GLN A 128 18.62 -43.45 -20.82
C GLN A 128 19.85 -44.04 -21.60
N PRO A 129 21.04 -44.27 -20.98
CA PRO A 129 22.07 -43.41 -20.34
C PRO A 129 23.53 -43.84 -20.76
N THR A 130 24.57 -43.53 -19.95
CA THR A 130 25.98 -44.06 -19.95
C THR A 130 27.00 -43.24 -20.76
N CYS A 131 28.31 -43.14 -20.48
CA CYS A 131 29.23 -43.40 -19.36
C CYS A 131 30.63 -42.87 -19.78
N ASN A 132 31.64 -43.06 -18.91
CA ASN A 132 33.10 -42.90 -19.10
C ASN A 132 33.66 -41.63 -18.47
N GLY A 133 34.73 -41.65 -17.68
CA GLY A 133 35.67 -42.72 -17.39
C GLY A 133 37.01 -42.09 -17.01
N ASP A 134 37.25 -42.12 -15.71
CA ASP A 134 38.48 -41.97 -14.93
C ASP A 134 39.86 -42.10 -15.65
N HIS A 135 40.77 -41.16 -15.38
CA HIS A 135 42.22 -41.36 -15.45
C HIS A 135 42.91 -40.59 -14.30
N GLY A 136 43.40 -41.33 -13.32
CA GLY A 136 44.19 -40.81 -12.20
C GLY A 136 45.69 -40.70 -12.47
N ALA A 137 46.40 -39.93 -11.63
CA ALA A 137 47.44 -40.42 -10.72
C ALA A 137 48.42 -39.31 -10.24
N LYS A 138 48.55 -39.22 -8.90
CA LYS A 138 49.72 -38.84 -8.06
C LYS A 138 50.19 -37.38 -8.09
N ALA A 139 50.05 -36.58 -7.02
CA ALA A 139 50.58 -36.64 -5.64
C ALA A 139 52.06 -36.23 -5.52
N ASP A 140 52.32 -35.03 -4.97
CA ASP A 140 53.27 -34.78 -3.88
C ASP A 140 53.22 -33.31 -3.41
N GLY A 141 53.39 -33.08 -2.10
CA GLY A 141 53.99 -31.82 -1.63
C GLY A 141 53.26 -30.98 -0.59
N MET A 142 53.25 -31.47 0.66
CA MET A 142 53.61 -30.71 1.88
C MET A 142 52.71 -29.59 2.45
N SER A 143 52.16 -29.91 3.63
CA SER A 143 51.58 -29.00 4.64
C SER A 143 52.50 -27.85 5.07
N THR A 144 51.92 -26.67 5.23
CA THR A 144 52.26 -25.75 6.34
C THR A 144 50.98 -25.06 6.85
N LYS A 145 50.67 -25.26 8.14
CA LYS A 145 49.83 -24.36 8.95
C LYS A 145 50.73 -23.20 9.41
N PRO A 146 50.20 -22.00 9.63
CA PRO A 146 49.99 -21.63 11.04
C PRO A 146 48.68 -20.88 11.29
N GLU A 147 48.26 -20.96 12.56
CA GLU A 147 47.13 -20.26 13.14
C GLU A 147 47.50 -18.83 13.59
N THR A 148 46.44 -18.08 13.90
CA THR A 148 46.33 -16.86 14.73
C THR A 148 46.49 -15.49 14.08
N GLY A 149 45.47 -14.65 14.30
CA GLY A 149 45.48 -13.22 14.03
C GLY A 149 44.07 -12.66 13.84
N GLY A 150 43.37 -12.37 14.95
CA GLY A 150 42.15 -11.57 14.92
C GLY A 150 42.47 -10.07 14.80
N ALA A 151 41.69 -9.34 14.01
CA ALA A 151 41.40 -7.91 14.20
C ALA A 151 40.27 -7.48 13.24
N GLU A 152 39.15 -7.08 13.84
CA GLU A 152 38.41 -5.84 13.58
C GLU A 152 38.01 -5.45 12.15
N GLY A 153 36.70 -5.48 11.91
CA GLY A 153 35.93 -4.26 11.67
C GLY A 153 36.13 -3.52 10.35
N ALA A 154 35.33 -3.87 9.35
CA ALA A 154 34.97 -2.94 8.28
C ALA A 154 33.45 -2.93 8.13
N THR A 155 32.83 -2.02 8.88
CA THR A 155 31.44 -1.63 8.74
C THR A 155 31.20 -1.07 7.34
N ALA A 156 30.54 -1.84 6.49
CA ALA A 156 29.90 -1.32 5.28
C ALA A 156 28.67 -0.50 5.72
N GLY A 157 28.93 0.72 6.22
CA GLY A 157 27.90 1.71 6.48
C GLY A 157 27.32 2.18 5.14
N GLY A 158 26.26 1.51 4.69
CA GLY A 158 25.38 2.06 3.66
C GLY A 158 24.82 3.37 4.16
N SER A 159 25.40 4.49 3.70
CA SER A 159 24.80 5.80 3.92
C SER A 159 23.42 5.80 3.27
N PRO A 160 22.34 6.21 3.98
CA PRO A 160 21.04 6.36 3.36
C PRO A 160 21.17 7.35 2.19
N ALA A 161 20.60 6.99 1.03
CA ALA A 161 20.47 7.93 -0.07
C ALA A 161 19.84 9.23 0.44
N PRO A 162 20.34 10.41 0.02
CA PRO A 162 19.80 11.68 0.48
C PRO A 162 18.29 11.74 0.18
N PRO A 163 17.48 12.31 1.09
CA PRO A 163 16.04 12.43 0.87
C PRO A 163 15.80 13.18 -0.43
N MET A 164 15.19 12.51 -1.40
CA MET A 164 14.83 13.09 -2.69
C MET A 164 14.06 14.40 -2.44
N PRO A 165 14.53 15.54 -2.98
CA PRO A 165 13.86 16.80 -2.78
C PRO A 165 12.46 16.72 -3.37
N GLY A 166 11.43 16.85 -2.53
CA GLY A 166 10.04 16.76 -2.96
C GLY A 166 9.71 17.80 -4.04
N GLN A 167 8.89 17.41 -5.01
CA GLN A 167 8.44 18.30 -6.08
C GLN A 167 7.26 19.17 -5.63
N PRO A 168 7.08 20.38 -6.18
CA PRO A 168 5.91 21.21 -5.91
C PRO A 168 4.60 20.50 -6.21
N PHE A 169 3.58 20.72 -5.37
CA PHE A 169 2.27 20.11 -5.50
C PHE A 169 1.15 21.13 -5.29
N VAL A 170 0.15 21.07 -6.15
CA VAL A 170 -1.10 21.83 -6.04
C VAL A 170 -2.25 20.95 -6.51
N LEU A 171 -3.40 21.05 -5.86
CA LEU A 171 -4.60 20.36 -6.33
C LEU A 171 -5.07 20.93 -7.67
N PRO A 172 -5.54 20.09 -8.60
CA PRO A 172 -6.18 20.56 -9.82
C PRO A 172 -7.41 21.43 -9.51
N VAL A 173 -7.67 22.41 -10.38
CA VAL A 173 -8.85 23.26 -10.27
C VAL A 173 -10.12 22.40 -10.36
N GLY A 174 -11.06 22.65 -9.45
CA GLY A 174 -12.31 21.90 -9.35
C GLY A 174 -12.23 20.64 -8.48
N VAL A 175 -11.05 20.24 -7.99
CA VAL A 175 -10.94 19.19 -6.98
C VAL A 175 -11.31 19.77 -5.60
N MET A 176 -12.35 19.21 -5.00
CA MET A 176 -12.87 19.63 -3.70
C MET A 176 -12.01 19.07 -2.57
N ALA A 177 -11.50 19.93 -1.69
CA ALA A 177 -10.79 19.53 -0.50
C ALA A 177 -11.50 20.08 0.74
N ARG A 178 -11.74 19.24 1.75
CA ARG A 178 -12.31 19.70 3.02
C ARG A 178 -11.33 20.57 3.81
N ASN A 179 -10.04 20.32 3.64
CA ASN A 179 -8.98 21.13 4.23
C ASN A 179 -8.22 21.85 3.12
N GLU A 180 -8.27 23.18 3.13
CA GLU A 180 -7.54 24.03 2.17
C GLU A 180 -6.04 24.13 2.50
N VAL A 181 -5.67 23.77 3.73
CA VAL A 181 -4.29 23.74 4.20
C VAL A 181 -3.74 22.31 4.07
N TYR A 182 -3.01 22.06 2.99
CA TYR A 182 -2.28 20.82 2.75
C TYR A 182 -0.83 21.10 2.33
N PRO A 183 0.10 20.15 2.51
CA PRO A 183 1.49 20.33 2.11
C PRO A 183 1.65 20.64 0.62
N ARG A 184 2.51 21.61 0.29
CA ARG A 184 2.72 22.11 -1.08
C ARG A 184 3.86 21.45 -1.82
N LYS A 185 4.41 20.37 -1.25
CA LYS A 185 5.44 19.53 -1.87
C LYS A 185 5.12 18.07 -1.60
N CYS A 186 5.25 17.23 -2.62
CA CYS A 186 5.10 15.78 -2.49
C CYS A 186 6.42 15.06 -2.80
N ARG A 187 6.68 13.96 -2.12
CA ARG A 187 7.86 13.10 -2.32
C ARG A 187 7.66 12.10 -3.45
N ALA A 188 6.46 11.52 -3.54
CA ALA A 188 6.12 10.52 -4.53
C ALA A 188 4.61 10.50 -4.80
N CYS A 189 4.24 9.99 -5.96
CA CYS A 189 2.85 9.78 -6.35
C CYS A 189 2.71 8.41 -7.00
N PHE A 190 1.62 7.72 -6.70
CA PHE A 190 1.36 6.37 -7.19
C PHE A 190 -0.08 6.24 -7.64
N TYR A 191 -0.31 5.37 -8.61
CA TYR A 191 -1.65 4.97 -8.99
C TYR A 191 -2.29 4.16 -7.85
N GLY A 192 -3.57 4.42 -7.61
CA GLY A 192 -4.36 3.61 -6.69
C GLY A 192 -5.83 3.61 -7.06
N THR A 193 -6.58 2.81 -6.33
CA THR A 193 -8.04 2.73 -6.43
C THR A 193 -8.67 2.96 -5.07
N GLY A 194 -9.75 3.74 -5.07
CA GLY A 194 -10.59 3.97 -3.91
C GLY A 194 -11.87 3.15 -4.01
N LEU A 195 -12.34 2.59 -2.89
CA LEU A 195 -13.66 1.97 -2.81
C LEU A 195 -14.72 3.04 -2.56
N ILE A 196 -15.74 3.09 -3.42
CA ILE A 196 -16.94 3.90 -3.25
C ILE A 196 -18.17 3.00 -3.25
N ALA A 197 -19.26 3.47 -2.66
CA ALA A 197 -20.55 2.80 -2.72
C ALA A 197 -21.68 3.81 -2.45
N GLY A 198 -22.90 3.41 -2.78
CA GLY A 198 -24.11 4.12 -2.35
C GLY A 198 -24.38 3.95 -0.85
N HIS A 199 -25.36 4.69 -0.34
CA HIS A 199 -25.76 4.62 1.07
C HIS A 199 -26.22 3.20 1.45
N GLY A 200 -25.75 2.70 2.60
CA GLY A 200 -25.98 1.33 3.03
C GLY A 200 -25.03 0.33 2.36
N PHE A 201 -23.85 0.78 1.93
CA PHE A 201 -22.84 0.00 1.22
C PHE A 201 -23.37 -0.71 -0.05
N THR A 202 -24.28 -0.05 -0.77
CA THR A 202 -24.91 -0.62 -1.97
C THR A 202 -24.06 -0.42 -3.22
N SER A 203 -23.94 -1.47 -4.04
CA SER A 203 -23.18 -1.45 -5.31
C SER A 203 -21.74 -0.93 -5.14
N PRO A 204 -20.91 -1.55 -4.28
CA PRO A 204 -19.55 -1.10 -4.06
C PRO A 204 -18.69 -1.30 -5.31
N GLU A 205 -17.91 -0.28 -5.67
CA GLU A 205 -17.02 -0.30 -6.83
C GLU A 205 -15.69 0.39 -6.55
N ARG A 206 -14.66 0.01 -7.30
CA ARG A 206 -13.33 0.62 -7.21
C ARG A 206 -13.12 1.64 -8.31
N THR A 207 -12.87 2.87 -7.92
CA THR A 207 -12.61 3.99 -8.83
C THR A 207 -11.14 4.39 -8.83
N PRO A 208 -10.56 4.74 -9.98
CA PRO A 208 -9.16 5.17 -10.07
C PRO A 208 -8.91 6.48 -9.33
N GLY A 209 -7.67 6.63 -8.85
CA GLY A 209 -7.24 7.82 -8.15
C GLY A 209 -5.72 7.94 -8.05
N LEU A 210 -5.30 9.09 -7.54
CA LEU A 210 -3.89 9.41 -7.31
C LEU A 210 -3.59 9.38 -5.82
N PHE A 211 -2.71 8.48 -5.39
CA PHE A 211 -2.10 8.55 -4.08
C PHE A 211 -0.91 9.53 -4.11
N VAL A 212 -0.87 10.44 -3.14
CA VAL A 212 0.15 11.49 -3.03
C VAL A 212 0.83 11.35 -1.67
N LEU A 213 2.12 11.05 -1.66
CA LEU A 213 2.93 11.03 -0.45
C LEU A 213 3.56 12.40 -0.22
N PHE A 214 3.21 13.08 0.88
CA PHE A 214 3.80 14.38 1.21
C PHE A 214 5.07 14.21 2.05
N ASP A 215 4.96 13.51 3.18
CA ASP A 215 6.04 13.28 4.13
C ASP A 215 5.77 12.00 4.96
N GLU A 216 6.58 11.74 5.99
CA GLU A 216 6.47 10.56 6.86
C GLU A 216 5.16 10.47 7.66
N ARG A 217 4.41 11.56 7.76
CA ARG A 217 3.21 11.70 8.59
C ARG A 217 1.97 12.07 7.79
N CYS A 218 2.12 12.46 6.53
CA CYS A 218 1.03 12.98 5.73
C CYS A 218 1.02 12.38 4.32
N PHE A 219 -0.16 11.90 3.91
CA PHE A 219 -0.43 11.51 2.53
C PHE A 219 -1.82 12.00 2.11
N GLY A 220 -2.11 11.94 0.82
CA GLY A 220 -3.40 12.30 0.27
C GLY A 220 -3.86 11.34 -0.81
N PHE A 221 -5.14 11.39 -1.13
CA PHE A 221 -5.73 10.64 -2.24
C PHE A 221 -6.69 11.54 -3.03
N ILE A 222 -6.46 11.67 -4.34
CA ILE A 222 -7.38 12.34 -5.26
C ILE A 222 -8.30 11.28 -5.88
N TRP A 223 -9.58 11.40 -5.59
CA TRP A 223 -10.67 10.59 -6.15
C TRP A 223 -11.08 11.22 -7.47
N LEU A 224 -10.80 10.57 -8.61
CA LEU A 224 -11.08 11.15 -9.92
C LEU A 224 -12.58 11.32 -10.16
N ASP A 225 -13.35 10.25 -9.98
CA ASP A 225 -14.78 10.23 -10.29
C ASP A 225 -15.60 11.16 -9.39
N LEU A 226 -15.10 11.40 -8.17
CA LEU A 226 -15.72 12.31 -7.21
C LEU A 226 -15.19 13.75 -7.28
N LYS A 227 -14.14 14.01 -8.07
CA LYS A 227 -13.37 15.26 -8.08
C LYS A 227 -13.09 15.76 -6.65
N SER A 228 -12.60 14.87 -5.80
CA SER A 228 -12.46 15.10 -4.37
C SER A 228 -11.05 14.74 -3.89
N PHE A 229 -10.59 15.40 -2.84
CA PHE A 229 -9.30 15.15 -2.20
C PHE A 229 -9.48 14.80 -0.73
N SER A 230 -8.93 13.64 -0.35
CA SER A 230 -8.81 13.21 1.03
C SER A 230 -7.38 13.43 1.51
N LEU A 231 -7.23 14.17 2.61
CA LEU A 231 -5.95 14.35 3.31
C LEU A 231 -5.90 13.45 4.54
N TYR A 232 -4.77 12.79 4.75
CA TYR A 232 -4.53 11.87 5.84
C TYR A 232 -3.31 12.30 6.65
N SER A 233 -3.48 12.40 7.97
CA SER A 233 -2.40 12.75 8.90
C SER A 233 -2.26 11.67 9.97
N ARG A 234 -1.03 11.30 10.30
CA ARG A 234 -0.70 10.24 11.25
C ARG A 234 -1.25 10.54 12.64
N ILE A 235 -1.76 9.51 13.31
CA ILE A 235 -2.09 9.54 14.74
C ILE A 235 -0.83 9.16 15.51
N GLU A 236 -0.41 10.01 16.45
CA GLU A 236 0.87 9.90 17.17
C GLU A 236 0.74 9.23 18.55
N ASP A 237 -0.50 8.98 18.98
CA ASP A 237 -0.81 8.31 20.22
C ASP A 237 -0.19 6.91 20.27
N SER A 238 0.53 6.64 21.37
CA SER A 238 1.16 5.34 21.59
C SER A 238 0.15 4.34 22.16
N LEU A 239 -0.21 3.34 21.34
CA LEU A 239 -1.11 2.26 21.74
C LEU A 239 -0.35 1.09 22.38
N ARG A 240 -0.75 0.72 23.60
CA ARG A 240 -0.18 -0.44 24.32
C ARG A 240 -0.82 -1.73 23.84
N SER A 241 -0.03 -2.81 23.77
CA SER A 241 -0.52 -4.17 23.46
C SER A 241 -1.29 -4.28 22.13
N ALA A 242 -0.93 -3.45 21.15
CA ALA A 242 -1.61 -3.35 19.87
C ALA A 242 -0.90 -4.10 18.74
N GLN A 243 0.31 -4.61 18.95
CA GLN A 243 1.06 -5.33 17.91
C GLN A 243 0.44 -6.70 17.62
N ALA A 244 0.42 -7.07 16.33
CA ALA A 244 0.06 -8.42 15.93
C ALA A 244 1.12 -9.40 16.44
N PRO A 245 0.73 -10.60 16.91
CA PRO A 245 1.69 -11.61 17.37
C PRO A 245 2.55 -12.16 16.21
N PHE A 246 2.00 -12.18 14.99
CA PHE A 246 2.66 -12.59 13.75
C PHE A 246 1.89 -12.01 12.55
N THR A 247 2.52 -11.94 11.38
CA THR A 247 1.96 -11.32 10.16
C THR A 247 0.64 -11.96 9.74
N GLU A 248 0.53 -13.28 9.82
CA GLU A 248 -0.70 -13.99 9.44
C GLU A 248 -1.87 -13.66 10.37
N ALA A 249 -1.63 -13.34 11.65
CA ALA A 249 -2.67 -12.88 12.56
C ALA A 249 -3.21 -11.51 12.17
N PHE A 250 -2.34 -10.63 11.66
CA PHE A 250 -2.75 -9.34 11.10
C PHE A 250 -3.61 -9.53 9.85
N GLU A 251 -3.21 -10.41 8.93
CA GLU A 251 -4.00 -10.73 7.73
C GLU A 251 -5.37 -11.36 8.06
N LEU A 252 -5.41 -12.30 9.02
CA LEU A 252 -6.65 -12.91 9.49
C LEU A 252 -7.58 -11.87 10.12
N MET A 253 -7.02 -10.94 10.90
CA MET A 253 -7.79 -9.85 11.47
C MET A 253 -8.37 -8.96 10.37
N LEU A 254 -7.60 -8.56 9.35
CA LEU A 254 -8.12 -7.75 8.23
C LEU A 254 -9.28 -8.44 7.51
N LYS A 255 -9.14 -9.74 7.21
CA LYS A 255 -10.22 -10.55 6.60
C LYS A 255 -11.46 -10.62 7.49
N SER A 256 -11.26 -10.76 8.80
CA SER A 256 -12.35 -10.77 9.77
C SER A 256 -13.05 -9.41 9.80
N MET A 257 -12.31 -8.30 9.91
CA MET A 257 -12.88 -6.96 9.91
C MET A 257 -13.76 -6.69 8.69
N GLN A 258 -13.29 -7.10 7.51
CA GLN A 258 -14.03 -6.93 6.27
C GLN A 258 -15.35 -7.73 6.26
N SER A 259 -15.35 -8.96 6.78
CA SER A 259 -16.54 -9.83 6.78
C SER A 259 -17.62 -9.40 7.78
N TRP A 260 -17.31 -8.52 8.74
CA TRP A 260 -18.31 -8.02 9.69
C TRP A 260 -19.28 -7.03 9.06
N THR A 261 -18.91 -6.44 7.93
CA THR A 261 -19.64 -5.36 7.25
C THR A 261 -19.82 -5.61 5.76
N SER A 262 -19.59 -6.87 5.32
CA SER A 262 -19.93 -7.38 3.98
C SER A 262 -21.39 -7.78 3.88
#